data_AF-A0A7Y3ESY4-F1
#
_entry.id   AF-A0A7Y3ESY4-F1
#
_cell.length_a   1.000
_cell.length_b   1.000
_cell.length_c   1.000
_cell.angle_alpha   90.00
_cell.angle_beta   90.00
_cell.angle_gamma   90.00
#
_symmetry.space_group_name_H-M   'P 1'
#
loop_
_entity.id
_entity.type
_entity.pdbx_description
1 polymer ?
#
loop_
_entity_poly.entity_id
_entity_poly.type
_entity_poly.pdbx_seq_one_letter_code
_entity_poly.pdbx_strand_id
1 'polypeptide(L)'
;MSGASVARRLLVVVLVVTGCTDAAVSETTLRTTTTTTSTTTSTTTTTTTTLPPIELDLVVGITERLALGGDIAIRAEAGGESVDLTADTPEGTLVFAEPATVQFTYMVGSNQTDITWSVDIARSGAIEVTQPWREPAVAGDPVALVWQARGDTNSYLAQLDRTSNVTVTSPVCMFVGSAGNLTNGCSRTFVRAAQDRGYTVWPAIAGLDADANAIWLNDPDTRSAAAVEIAGWIDDLGADGINLDIEGYREDTADSFVSFVEELTPLIHAGGGDVSVDIIPRTDDWVVTPDELSFWSTAPRRRELADLADYLVLMAYDEHNRFRPDGPVASPQWVEDNLRYLVRFADPHEIVIGLNFYGRVWDPD
;
A
#
# COMPACT_ATOMS: atom_id res chain seq x y z
N MET A 1 -12.04 29.14 2.92
CA MET A 1 -10.67 28.99 3.43
C MET A 1 -10.04 27.94 2.54
N SER A 2 -8.93 28.28 1.88
CA SER A 2 -8.30 27.45 0.86
C SER A 2 -7.84 26.14 1.48
N GLY A 3 -8.39 25.02 1.00
CA GLY A 3 -7.92 23.68 1.30
C GLY A 3 -6.50 23.54 0.76
N ALA A 4 -5.53 23.52 1.67
CA ALA A 4 -4.27 22.89 1.37
C ALA A 4 -4.58 21.39 1.33
N SER A 5 -4.52 20.77 0.16
CA SER A 5 -4.40 19.31 0.10
C SER A 5 -3.13 18.98 0.85
N VAL A 6 -3.25 18.20 1.92
CA VAL A 6 -2.10 17.61 2.59
C VAL A 6 -1.38 16.83 1.51
N ALA A 7 -0.16 17.25 1.17
CA ALA A 7 0.65 16.59 0.17
C ALA A 7 0.90 15.17 0.68
N ARG A 8 0.30 14.19 0.00
CA ARG A 8 0.57 12.76 0.20
C ARG A 8 2.07 12.58 -0.06
N ARG A 9 2.79 12.07 0.95
CA ARG A 9 4.27 12.08 1.00
C ARG A 9 4.83 11.19 -0.10
N LEU A 10 5.62 11.79 -0.97
CA LEU A 10 5.98 11.24 -2.27
C LEU A 10 7.50 11.20 -2.36
N LEU A 11 8.07 10.06 -2.78
CA LEU A 11 9.44 10.08 -3.25
C LEU A 11 9.45 10.80 -4.61
N VAL A 12 9.82 12.08 -4.58
CA VAL A 12 10.07 12.88 -5.77
C VAL A 12 11.56 12.80 -6.09
N VAL A 13 11.90 12.23 -7.24
CA VAL A 13 13.25 12.30 -7.79
C VAL A 13 13.22 13.30 -8.93
N VAL A 14 13.78 14.49 -8.73
CA VAL A 14 13.92 15.45 -9.83
C VAL A 14 15.09 15.01 -10.72
N LEU A 15 14.85 14.78 -12.00
CA LEU A 15 15.90 14.62 -13.01
C LEU A 15 16.03 15.92 -13.80
N VAL A 16 17.23 16.37 -14.14
CA VAL A 16 17.42 17.49 -15.07
C VAL A 16 18.11 17.01 -16.32
N VAL A 17 17.36 16.72 -17.38
CA VAL A 17 17.96 16.28 -18.65
C VAL A 17 18.50 17.49 -19.41
N THR A 18 19.75 17.46 -19.84
CA THR A 18 20.34 18.53 -20.65
C THR A 18 20.90 17.93 -21.94
N GLY A 19 20.29 18.22 -23.11
CA GLY A 19 20.90 17.89 -24.40
C GLY A 19 20.20 16.95 -25.39
N CYS A 20 18.97 16.46 -25.17
CA CYS A 20 18.24 15.80 -26.28
C CYS A 20 17.89 16.80 -27.39
N THR A 21 18.03 16.34 -28.64
CA THR A 21 17.46 17.00 -29.82
C THR A 21 16.03 16.46 -30.05
N ASP A 22 15.08 17.36 -30.32
CA ASP A 22 13.65 17.09 -30.37
C ASP A 22 13.27 15.92 -31.30
N ALA A 23 12.80 14.81 -30.74
CA ALA A 23 12.09 13.75 -31.47
C ALA A 23 10.75 13.42 -30.79
N ALA A 24 9.74 13.09 -31.60
CA ALA A 24 8.34 12.96 -31.21
C ALA A 24 8.06 11.74 -30.30
N VAL A 25 7.04 11.89 -29.44
CA VAL A 25 6.68 11.03 -28.29
C VAL A 25 5.84 9.81 -28.69
N SER A 26 6.01 8.71 -27.94
CA SER A 26 5.03 7.65 -27.68
C SER A 26 4.90 7.49 -26.16
N GLU A 27 3.69 7.24 -25.66
CA GLU A 27 3.31 7.21 -24.23
C GLU A 27 4.05 6.15 -23.38
N THR A 28 4.17 6.48 -22.08
CA THR A 28 4.65 5.65 -20.96
C THR A 28 4.13 4.22 -21.06
N THR A 29 5.02 3.24 -21.15
CA THR A 29 4.66 1.82 -21.11
C THR A 29 5.16 1.19 -19.81
N LEU A 30 4.25 0.89 -18.89
CA LEU A 30 4.54 0.05 -17.72
C LEU A 30 4.89 -1.36 -18.23
N ARG A 31 6.10 -1.87 -17.90
CA ARG A 31 6.49 -3.26 -18.20
C ARG A 31 6.93 -3.96 -16.94
N THR A 32 6.03 -4.77 -16.37
CA THR A 32 6.40 -5.78 -15.37
C THR A 32 7.16 -6.90 -16.08
N THR A 33 8.44 -7.11 -15.73
CA THR A 33 9.25 -8.17 -16.36
C THR A 33 9.59 -9.24 -15.33
N THR A 34 8.92 -10.39 -15.41
CA THR A 34 9.35 -11.61 -14.70
C THR A 34 10.36 -12.34 -15.57
N THR A 35 11.65 -12.28 -15.21
CA THR A 35 12.71 -12.95 -15.99
C THR A 35 12.60 -14.48 -15.85
N THR A 36 12.16 -15.16 -16.92
CA THR A 36 12.40 -16.60 -17.11
C THR A 36 13.32 -16.80 -18.31
N THR A 37 14.51 -17.34 -18.05
CA THR A 37 15.57 -17.53 -19.04
C THR A 37 15.15 -18.56 -20.10
N SER A 38 14.95 -18.13 -21.35
CA SER A 38 15.01 -19.03 -22.50
C SER A 38 15.66 -18.35 -23.69
N THR A 39 16.69 -19.01 -24.23
CA THR A 39 17.52 -18.50 -25.32
C THR A 39 16.92 -18.90 -26.66
N THR A 40 16.63 -17.94 -27.54
CA THR A 40 16.53 -18.22 -28.98
C THR A 40 17.05 -17.03 -29.76
N THR A 41 18.03 -17.29 -30.62
CA THR A 41 18.70 -16.29 -31.46
C THR A 41 17.92 -16.07 -32.75
N SER A 42 17.64 -14.81 -33.10
CA SER A 42 17.34 -14.42 -34.47
C SER A 42 18.10 -13.15 -34.83
N THR A 43 18.69 -13.12 -36.02
CA THR A 43 19.56 -12.05 -36.50
C THR A 43 18.74 -11.10 -37.37
N THR A 44 18.64 -9.82 -36.99
CA THR A 44 18.14 -8.75 -37.86
C THR A 44 19.21 -7.68 -37.97
N THR A 45 19.52 -7.27 -39.21
CA THR A 45 20.50 -6.22 -39.50
C THR A 45 19.80 -4.86 -39.46
N THR A 46 20.18 -3.99 -38.52
CA THR A 46 19.67 -2.62 -38.43
C THR A 46 20.80 -1.63 -38.72
N THR A 47 20.54 -0.67 -39.59
CA THR A 47 21.45 0.43 -39.93
C THR A 47 21.51 1.42 -38.78
N THR A 48 22.64 1.50 -38.07
CA THR A 48 22.82 2.37 -36.91
C THR A 48 23.02 3.82 -37.37
N THR A 49 22.02 4.67 -37.17
CA THR A 49 22.22 6.11 -37.13
C THR A 49 22.57 6.43 -35.68
N THR A 50 23.85 6.69 -35.39
CA THR A 50 24.29 7.05 -34.03
C THR A 50 23.70 8.42 -33.67
N LEU A 51 22.64 8.42 -32.85
CA LEU A 51 22.18 9.61 -32.17
C LEU A 51 23.30 10.10 -31.23
N PRO A 52 23.45 11.41 -31.02
CA PRO A 52 24.40 11.92 -30.03
C PRO A 52 24.04 11.40 -28.63
N PRO A 53 25.03 11.18 -27.74
CA PRO A 53 24.78 10.79 -26.36
C PRO A 53 23.90 11.83 -25.65
N ILE A 54 23.00 11.37 -24.80
CA ILE A 54 22.12 12.23 -24.01
C ILE A 54 22.83 12.52 -22.69
N GLU A 55 23.19 13.78 -22.45
CA GLU A 55 23.68 14.18 -21.12
C GLU A 55 22.49 14.33 -20.16
N LEU A 56 22.61 13.70 -18.99
CA LEU A 56 21.60 13.69 -17.94
C LEU A 56 22.21 14.36 -16.69
N ASP A 57 21.81 15.59 -16.42
CA ASP A 57 22.15 16.26 -15.17
C ASP A 57 21.21 15.79 -14.06
N LEU A 58 21.65 14.82 -13.27
CA LEU A 58 20.84 14.28 -12.19
C LEU A 58 20.91 15.22 -10.96
N VAL A 59 19.88 16.02 -10.73
CA VAL A 59 19.75 16.79 -9.48
C VAL A 59 18.86 16.02 -8.51
N VAL A 60 19.45 15.06 -7.79
CA VAL A 60 18.72 14.28 -6.77
C VAL A 60 18.38 15.17 -5.59
N GLY A 61 17.27 15.89 -5.69
CA GLY A 61 16.59 16.50 -4.56
C GLY A 61 15.55 15.52 -4.04
N ILE A 62 15.89 14.72 -3.02
CA ILE A 62 14.87 14.01 -2.24
C ILE A 62 14.16 15.08 -1.42
N THR A 63 13.02 15.58 -1.90
CA THR A 63 12.27 16.63 -1.20
C THR A 63 11.60 16.11 0.07
N GLU A 64 11.29 14.82 0.12
CA GLU A 64 10.76 14.12 1.31
C GLU A 64 11.35 12.71 1.39
N ARG A 65 11.94 12.35 2.55
CA ARG A 65 12.41 10.99 2.81
C ARG A 65 11.22 10.17 3.32
N LEU A 66 10.94 9.05 2.66
CA LEU A 66 10.19 7.96 3.30
C LEU A 66 11.00 7.50 4.51
N ALA A 67 10.37 7.41 5.69
CA ALA A 67 11.01 6.88 6.89
C ALA A 67 11.10 5.34 6.83
N LEU A 68 11.53 4.80 5.70
CA LEU A 68 11.83 3.38 5.54
C LEU A 68 13.10 3.07 6.33
N GLY A 69 13.02 2.12 7.26
CA GLY A 69 14.22 1.55 7.88
C GLY A 69 15.09 0.88 6.82
N GLY A 70 16.31 1.37 6.62
CA GLY A 70 17.29 0.82 5.67
C GLY A 70 17.93 1.86 4.75
N ASP A 71 19.08 1.51 4.15
CA ASP A 71 19.71 2.34 3.12
C ASP A 71 18.86 2.27 1.84
N ILE A 72 18.12 3.33 1.53
CA ILE A 72 17.43 3.47 0.26
C ILE A 72 18.48 3.69 -0.82
N ALA A 73 18.59 2.74 -1.73
CA ALA A 73 19.36 2.88 -2.95
C ALA A 73 18.43 2.77 -4.15
N ILE A 74 18.43 3.81 -4.98
CA ILE A 74 17.79 3.84 -6.28
C ILE A 74 18.85 3.43 -7.29
N ARG A 75 18.73 2.24 -7.88
CA ARG A 75 19.54 1.93 -9.06
C ARG A 75 18.91 2.59 -10.28
N ALA A 76 19.68 3.40 -10.99
CA ALA A 76 19.38 3.93 -12.31
C ALA A 76 20.16 3.14 -13.36
N GLU A 77 19.48 2.45 -14.29
CA GLU A 77 20.14 1.74 -15.39
C GLU A 77 19.74 2.32 -16.75
N ALA A 78 20.71 2.49 -17.67
CA ALA A 78 20.44 2.77 -19.07
C ALA A 78 21.62 2.31 -19.95
N GLY A 79 21.32 1.73 -21.13
CA GLY A 79 22.36 1.32 -22.09
C GLY A 79 23.37 0.27 -21.57
N GLY A 80 23.04 -0.45 -20.50
CA GLY A 80 23.94 -1.40 -19.84
C GLY A 80 24.88 -0.78 -18.78
N GLU A 81 24.72 0.50 -18.49
CA GLU A 81 25.37 1.19 -17.37
C GLU A 81 24.37 1.32 -16.21
N SER A 82 24.85 1.13 -14.98
CA SER A 82 24.03 1.22 -13.77
C SER A 82 24.70 2.10 -12.72
N VAL A 83 23.93 2.95 -12.04
CA VAL A 83 24.40 3.73 -10.89
C VAL A 83 23.45 3.58 -9.72
N ASP A 84 24.01 3.30 -8.55
CA ASP A 84 23.27 3.28 -7.29
C ASP A 84 23.29 4.69 -6.67
N LEU A 85 22.09 5.27 -6.50
CA LEU A 85 21.86 6.55 -5.86
C LEU A 85 21.37 6.31 -4.43
N THR A 86 22.12 6.75 -3.43
CA THR A 86 21.69 6.73 -2.04
C THR A 86 21.35 8.14 -1.57
N ALA A 87 20.81 8.27 -0.36
CA ALA A 87 20.54 9.57 0.25
C ALA A 87 21.80 10.40 0.53
N ASP A 88 22.98 9.78 0.46
CA ASP A 88 24.29 10.43 0.60
C ASP A 88 25.00 10.61 -0.76
N THR A 89 24.39 10.18 -1.87
CA THR A 89 24.93 10.43 -3.21
C THR A 89 24.97 11.94 -3.43
N PRO A 90 26.16 12.53 -3.64
CA PRO A 90 26.27 13.97 -3.89
C PRO A 90 25.48 14.37 -5.13
N GLU A 91 24.96 15.60 -5.14
CA GLU A 91 24.49 16.22 -6.39
C GLU A 91 25.58 16.05 -7.46
N GLY A 92 25.22 15.42 -8.59
CA GLY A 92 26.20 15.01 -9.58
C GLY A 92 25.58 14.56 -10.90
N THR A 93 26.32 14.80 -11.98
CA THR A 93 25.92 14.44 -13.35
C THR A 93 26.10 12.94 -13.59
N LEU A 94 25.07 12.28 -14.13
CA LEU A 94 25.16 10.91 -14.66
C LEU A 94 24.98 10.94 -16.17
N VAL A 95 26.02 10.60 -16.93
CA VAL A 95 25.98 10.63 -18.40
C VAL A 95 25.65 9.24 -18.92
N PHE A 96 24.59 9.11 -19.73
CA PHE A 96 24.24 7.86 -20.41
C PHE A 96 24.34 8.03 -21.93
N ALA A 97 24.83 7.02 -22.65
CA ALA A 97 25.19 7.16 -24.06
C ALA A 97 24.03 7.01 -25.08
N GLU A 98 22.84 6.54 -24.66
CA GLU A 98 21.73 6.19 -25.56
C GLU A 98 20.36 6.63 -24.99
N PRO A 99 19.26 6.72 -25.80
CA PRO A 99 17.90 6.95 -25.27
C PRO A 99 17.62 6.04 -24.08
N ALA A 100 17.49 6.66 -22.91
CA ALA A 100 17.56 5.97 -21.64
C ALA A 100 16.15 5.68 -21.13
N THR A 101 15.74 4.41 -21.18
CA THR A 101 14.78 3.91 -20.18
C THR A 101 15.55 3.88 -18.87
N VAL A 102 15.28 4.82 -17.96
CA VAL A 102 15.87 4.79 -16.63
C VAL A 102 15.01 3.87 -15.78
N GLN A 103 15.57 2.70 -15.48
CA GLN A 103 14.99 1.79 -14.52
C GLN A 103 15.31 2.31 -13.12
N PHE A 104 14.30 2.45 -12.26
CA PHE A 104 14.44 2.81 -10.86
C PHE A 104 14.12 1.57 -10.02
N THR A 105 15.06 1.14 -9.20
CA THR A 105 14.85 0.02 -8.28
C THR A 105 14.90 0.49 -6.84
N TYR A 106 13.85 0.21 -6.07
CA TYR A 106 13.86 0.38 -4.62
C TYR A 106 14.51 -0.84 -3.96
N MET A 107 15.62 -0.65 -3.24
CA MET A 107 16.30 -1.70 -2.47
C MET A 107 16.08 -1.49 -0.96
N VAL A 108 15.55 -2.51 -0.28
CA VAL A 108 15.39 -2.56 1.19
C VAL A 108 16.33 -3.59 1.79
N GLY A 109 17.30 -3.12 2.58
CA GLY A 109 18.22 -4.00 3.31
C GLY A 109 19.15 -4.83 2.41
N SER A 110 19.91 -5.74 3.02
CA SER A 110 20.91 -6.57 2.31
C SER A 110 20.33 -7.80 1.60
N ASN A 111 19.03 -8.08 1.79
CA ASN A 111 18.32 -9.19 1.16
C ASN A 111 17.29 -8.64 0.16
N GLN A 112 17.75 -8.51 -1.09
CA GLN A 112 17.06 -8.01 -2.28
C GLN A 112 15.56 -8.34 -2.34
N THR A 113 14.75 -7.29 -2.39
CA THR A 113 13.54 -7.29 -3.21
C THR A 113 13.51 -5.98 -3.96
N ASP A 114 13.46 -6.08 -5.28
CA ASP A 114 13.60 -4.95 -6.18
C ASP A 114 12.21 -4.51 -6.64
N ILE A 115 11.68 -3.39 -6.14
CA ILE A 115 10.52 -2.76 -6.80
C ILE A 115 11.05 -1.89 -7.91
N THR A 116 10.77 -2.32 -9.13
CA THR A 116 11.24 -1.66 -10.34
C THR A 116 10.13 -0.87 -11.02
N TRP A 117 10.36 0.41 -11.29
CA TRP A 117 9.63 1.14 -12.32
C TRP A 117 10.59 1.70 -13.36
N SER A 118 10.08 2.18 -14.49
CA SER A 118 10.92 2.71 -15.56
C SER A 118 10.34 3.99 -16.12
N VAL A 119 11.21 4.94 -16.43
CA VAL A 119 10.84 6.19 -17.09
C VAL A 119 11.60 6.28 -18.40
N ASP A 120 10.86 6.39 -19.50
CA ASP A 120 11.45 6.64 -20.82
C ASP A 120 11.81 8.12 -20.95
N ILE A 121 13.10 8.42 -21.03
CA ILE A 121 13.59 9.80 -21.20
C ILE A 121 13.70 10.12 -22.69
N ALA A 122 12.73 10.89 -23.20
CA ALA A 122 12.63 11.22 -24.62
C ALA A 122 13.07 12.65 -24.99
N ARG A 123 13.34 13.55 -24.02
CA ARG A 123 13.63 14.98 -24.27
C ARG A 123 14.60 15.61 -23.27
N SER A 124 15.16 16.76 -23.67
CA SER A 124 15.91 17.67 -22.81
C SER A 124 14.95 18.52 -21.98
N GLY A 125 15.31 18.77 -20.74
CA GLY A 125 14.58 19.55 -19.75
C GLY A 125 14.59 18.90 -18.36
N ALA A 126 14.23 19.66 -17.33
CA ALA A 126 13.90 19.09 -16.03
C ALA A 126 12.70 18.13 -16.17
N ILE A 127 12.91 16.86 -15.84
CA ILE A 127 11.88 15.84 -15.70
C ILE A 127 11.76 15.55 -14.21
N GLU A 128 10.68 16.02 -13.60
CA GLU A 128 10.32 15.53 -12.28
C GLU A 128 9.88 14.06 -12.43
N VAL A 129 10.67 13.13 -11.90
CA VAL A 129 10.29 11.73 -11.80
C VAL A 129 9.66 11.53 -10.44
N THR A 130 8.36 11.61 -10.47
CA THR A 130 7.52 11.15 -9.39
C THR A 130 7.42 9.63 -9.46
N GLN A 131 7.45 8.93 -8.32
CA GLN A 131 6.96 7.55 -8.32
C GLN A 131 5.58 7.53 -9.01
N PRO A 132 5.34 6.59 -9.95
CA PRO A 132 4.09 6.54 -10.68
C PRO A 132 2.95 6.27 -9.68
N TRP A 133 2.27 7.33 -9.29
CA TRP A 133 1.01 7.24 -8.57
C TRP A 133 -0.08 7.00 -9.62
N ARG A 134 -0.68 5.81 -9.59
CA ARG A 134 -1.94 5.60 -10.29
C ARG A 134 -3.04 6.12 -9.37
N GLU A 135 -3.96 6.93 -9.90
CA GLU A 135 -5.18 7.26 -9.17
C GLU A 135 -5.83 5.96 -8.65
N PRO A 136 -6.38 5.96 -7.41
CA PRO A 136 -7.09 4.83 -6.84
C PRO A 136 -8.01 4.17 -7.84
N ALA A 137 -8.03 2.84 -7.86
CA ALA A 137 -8.85 2.08 -8.81
C ALA A 137 -10.35 2.42 -8.69
N VAL A 138 -10.76 2.96 -7.54
CA VAL A 138 -12.14 3.33 -7.20
C VAL A 138 -12.42 4.84 -7.35
N ALA A 139 -11.60 5.59 -8.09
CA ALA A 139 -11.80 7.03 -8.29
C ALA A 139 -13.20 7.38 -8.85
N GLY A 140 -14.10 7.88 -7.98
CA GLY A 140 -15.39 8.47 -8.34
C GLY A 140 -16.64 7.79 -7.78
N ASP A 141 -16.57 6.52 -7.38
CA ASP A 141 -17.71 5.76 -6.83
C ASP A 141 -17.54 5.50 -5.32
N PRO A 142 -18.62 5.50 -4.52
CA PRO A 142 -18.55 5.12 -3.11
C PRO A 142 -17.99 3.70 -2.92
N VAL A 143 -17.02 3.54 -2.02
CA VAL A 143 -16.53 2.22 -1.62
C VAL A 143 -17.61 1.53 -0.78
N ALA A 144 -18.11 0.40 -1.29
CA ALA A 144 -18.93 -0.55 -0.56
C ALA A 144 -18.14 -1.86 -0.48
N LEU A 145 -17.53 -2.10 0.68
CA LEU A 145 -16.62 -3.21 0.93
C LEU A 145 -17.32 -4.36 1.65
N VAL A 146 -16.96 -5.60 1.30
CA VAL A 146 -17.33 -6.81 2.07
C VAL A 146 -16.10 -7.61 2.47
N TRP A 147 -15.95 -7.87 3.77
CA TRP A 147 -14.96 -8.84 4.25
C TRP A 147 -15.49 -10.27 4.12
N GLN A 148 -14.67 -11.16 3.57
CA GLN A 148 -14.96 -12.58 3.53
C GLN A 148 -13.99 -13.31 4.44
N ALA A 149 -14.51 -13.87 5.53
CA ALA A 149 -13.72 -14.60 6.49
C ALA A 149 -14.00 -16.11 6.41
N ARG A 150 -13.00 -16.90 6.83
CA ARG A 150 -13.12 -18.35 7.09
C ARG A 150 -13.65 -19.15 5.90
N GLY A 151 -13.04 -18.97 4.73
CA GLY A 151 -13.45 -19.69 3.53
C GLY A 151 -12.31 -19.97 2.56
N ASP A 152 -12.72 -20.53 1.43
CA ASP A 152 -11.92 -20.75 0.23
C ASP A 152 -12.52 -20.01 -0.98
N THR A 153 -11.86 -20.12 -2.13
CA THR A 153 -12.32 -19.54 -3.40
C THR A 153 -13.80 -19.83 -3.70
N ASN A 154 -14.27 -21.07 -3.52
CA ASN A 154 -15.65 -21.42 -3.87
C ASN A 154 -16.64 -20.76 -2.91
N SER A 155 -16.32 -20.78 -1.61
CA SER A 155 -17.18 -20.16 -0.60
C SER A 155 -17.23 -18.64 -0.73
N TYR A 156 -16.10 -17.98 -1.05
CA TYR A 156 -16.03 -16.54 -1.25
C TYR A 156 -16.81 -16.11 -2.49
N LEU A 157 -16.68 -16.83 -3.61
CA LEU A 157 -17.50 -16.57 -4.81
C LEU A 157 -18.99 -16.78 -4.54
N ALA A 158 -19.37 -17.83 -3.79
CA ALA A 158 -20.76 -18.07 -3.42
C ALA A 158 -21.34 -16.98 -2.50
N GLN A 159 -20.50 -16.30 -1.71
CA GLN A 159 -20.90 -15.11 -0.95
C GLN A 159 -21.12 -13.91 -1.88
N LEU A 160 -20.22 -13.68 -2.85
CA LEU A 160 -20.36 -12.62 -3.84
C LEU A 160 -21.61 -12.78 -4.70
N ASP A 161 -21.93 -14.00 -5.13
CA ASP A 161 -23.14 -14.29 -5.93
C ASP A 161 -24.46 -13.96 -5.19
N ARG A 162 -24.41 -13.76 -3.86
CA ARG A 162 -25.56 -13.36 -3.02
C ARG A 162 -25.52 -11.89 -2.62
N THR A 163 -24.53 -11.15 -3.09
CA THR A 163 -24.28 -9.77 -2.72
C THR A 163 -24.66 -8.85 -3.88
N SER A 164 -25.18 -7.66 -3.57
CA SER A 164 -25.50 -6.63 -4.56
C SER A 164 -25.03 -5.27 -4.05
N ASN A 165 -24.64 -4.37 -4.95
CA ASN A 165 -24.17 -3.02 -4.63
C ASN A 165 -22.91 -2.99 -3.74
N VAL A 166 -22.04 -3.98 -3.91
CA VAL A 166 -20.68 -4.01 -3.35
C VAL A 166 -19.72 -3.75 -4.50
N THR A 167 -18.73 -2.89 -4.26
CA THR A 167 -17.70 -2.52 -5.24
C THR A 167 -16.37 -3.21 -4.91
N VAL A 168 -16.09 -3.42 -3.62
CA VAL A 168 -14.83 -4.00 -3.15
C VAL A 168 -15.07 -5.31 -2.41
N THR A 169 -14.28 -6.33 -2.73
CA THR A 169 -14.25 -7.60 -1.99
C THR A 169 -12.92 -7.75 -1.27
N SER A 170 -12.97 -8.08 0.03
CA SER A 170 -11.80 -8.22 0.88
C SER A 170 -11.73 -9.61 1.53
N PRO A 171 -11.13 -10.60 0.87
CA PRO A 171 -10.93 -11.91 1.48
C PRO A 171 -9.87 -11.84 2.59
N VAL A 172 -10.20 -12.25 3.81
CA VAL A 172 -9.23 -12.39 4.90
C VAL A 172 -8.45 -13.69 4.67
N CYS A 173 -7.28 -13.56 4.06
CA CYS A 173 -6.48 -14.70 3.60
C CYS A 173 -4.98 -14.56 3.85
N MET A 174 -4.51 -13.44 4.39
CA MET A 174 -3.14 -13.28 4.89
C MET A 174 -3.18 -13.14 6.42
N PHE A 175 -2.16 -13.65 7.11
CA PHE A 175 -2.14 -13.65 8.58
C PHE A 175 -0.74 -13.44 9.15
N VAL A 176 -0.68 -12.70 10.26
CA VAL A 176 0.49 -12.65 11.15
C VAL A 176 0.43 -13.85 12.11
N GLY A 177 1.41 -14.73 12.02
CA GLY A 177 1.58 -15.86 12.92
C GLY A 177 2.09 -15.42 14.30
N SER A 178 1.98 -16.30 15.30
CA SER A 178 2.37 -16.00 16.69
C SER A 178 3.85 -15.66 16.89
N ALA A 179 4.71 -15.96 15.91
CA ALA A 179 6.13 -15.61 15.93
C ALA A 179 6.44 -14.32 15.14
N GLY A 180 5.43 -13.56 14.73
CA GLY A 180 5.57 -12.38 13.87
C GLY A 180 5.80 -12.72 12.39
N ASN A 181 5.77 -14.01 12.01
CA ASN A 181 5.94 -14.42 10.62
C ASN A 181 4.67 -14.19 9.82
N LEU A 182 4.79 -13.69 8.60
CA LEU A 182 3.66 -13.48 7.70
C LEU A 182 3.31 -14.77 6.95
N THR A 183 2.04 -14.93 6.60
CA THR A 183 1.56 -16.05 5.78
C THR A 183 0.53 -15.56 4.78
N ASN A 184 0.53 -16.17 3.58
CA ASN A 184 -0.38 -15.84 2.50
C ASN A 184 -1.11 -17.10 2.01
N GLY A 185 -2.42 -17.14 2.23
CA GLY A 185 -3.34 -18.17 1.73
C GLY A 185 -4.27 -17.67 0.63
N CYS A 186 -4.01 -16.49 0.07
CA CYS A 186 -4.86 -15.90 -0.95
C CYS A 186 -4.77 -16.65 -2.29
N SER A 187 -5.86 -16.63 -3.04
CA SER A 187 -6.00 -17.37 -4.29
C SER A 187 -6.05 -16.43 -5.48
N ARG A 188 -5.05 -16.48 -6.35
CA ARG A 188 -5.05 -15.76 -7.64
C ARG A 188 -6.30 -16.12 -8.48
N THR A 189 -6.80 -17.35 -8.36
CA THR A 189 -8.04 -17.80 -9.01
C THR A 189 -9.26 -17.05 -8.48
N PHE A 190 -9.33 -16.81 -7.16
CA PHE A 190 -10.39 -16.01 -6.57
C PHE A 190 -10.32 -14.56 -7.05
N VAL A 191 -9.13 -13.94 -6.98
CA VAL A 191 -8.90 -12.54 -7.38
C VAL A 191 -9.40 -12.31 -8.80
N ARG A 192 -8.94 -13.11 -9.77
CA ARG A 192 -9.38 -13.01 -11.16
C ARG A 192 -10.88 -13.23 -11.34
N ALA A 193 -11.45 -14.23 -10.66
CA ALA A 193 -12.87 -14.53 -10.77
C ALA A 193 -13.75 -13.41 -10.17
N ALA A 194 -13.27 -12.69 -9.16
CA ALA A 194 -13.94 -11.51 -8.61
C ALA A 194 -13.82 -10.30 -9.56
N GLN A 195 -12.64 -10.05 -10.11
CA GLN A 195 -12.42 -9.00 -11.11
C GLN A 195 -13.25 -9.21 -12.37
N ASP A 196 -13.38 -10.46 -12.86
CA ASP A 196 -14.25 -10.81 -13.99
C ASP A 196 -15.75 -10.51 -13.73
N ARG A 197 -16.14 -10.39 -12.45
CA ARG A 197 -17.48 -9.97 -12.02
C ARG A 197 -17.59 -8.46 -11.77
N GLY A 198 -16.52 -7.70 -12.00
CA GLY A 198 -16.46 -6.25 -11.82
C GLY A 198 -16.17 -5.79 -10.39
N TYR A 199 -15.66 -6.67 -9.52
CA TYR A 199 -15.22 -6.27 -8.18
C TYR A 199 -13.75 -5.84 -8.20
N THR A 200 -13.45 -4.80 -7.45
CA THR A 200 -12.09 -4.49 -6.98
C THR A 200 -11.74 -5.43 -5.82
N VAL A 201 -10.51 -5.96 -5.78
CA VAL A 201 -10.11 -6.95 -4.77
C VAL A 201 -9.01 -6.42 -3.88
N TRP A 202 -9.30 -6.27 -2.57
CA TRP A 202 -8.34 -5.87 -1.53
C TRP A 202 -8.17 -7.01 -0.52
N PRO A 203 -7.31 -8.02 -0.78
CA PRO A 203 -7.05 -9.07 0.20
C PRO A 203 -6.68 -8.49 1.55
N ALA A 204 -7.19 -9.08 2.63
CA ALA A 204 -6.90 -8.60 3.98
C ALA A 204 -5.78 -9.41 4.63
N ILE A 205 -4.87 -8.69 5.29
CA ILE A 205 -3.90 -9.25 6.23
C ILE A 205 -4.36 -8.99 7.67
N ALA A 206 -4.59 -10.09 8.40
CA ALA A 206 -5.05 -10.04 9.78
C ALA A 206 -3.88 -10.30 10.75
N GLY A 207 -3.63 -9.35 11.66
CA GLY A 207 -2.68 -9.50 12.76
C GLY A 207 -3.38 -9.17 14.06
N LEU A 208 -3.74 -10.20 14.85
CA LEU A 208 -4.68 -10.07 15.99
C LEU A 208 -4.02 -10.21 17.37
N ASP A 209 -2.69 -10.35 17.41
CA ASP A 209 -1.93 -10.58 18.63
C ASP A 209 -0.89 -9.48 18.81
N ALA A 210 -0.98 -8.73 19.90
CA ALA A 210 -0.14 -7.57 20.14
C ALA A 210 1.34 -7.90 20.37
N ASP A 211 1.64 -9.08 20.92
CA ASP A 211 3.02 -9.51 21.12
C ASP A 211 3.62 -9.95 19.79
N ALA A 212 2.86 -10.67 18.96
CA ALA A 212 3.27 -11.04 17.61
C ALA A 212 3.46 -9.81 16.71
N ASN A 213 2.54 -8.85 16.75
CA ASN A 213 2.65 -7.60 15.99
C ASN A 213 3.90 -6.80 16.40
N ALA A 214 4.20 -6.73 17.70
CA ALA A 214 5.38 -6.04 18.18
C ALA A 214 6.71 -6.65 17.69
N ILE A 215 6.78 -7.97 17.44
CA ILE A 215 8.00 -8.64 16.97
C ILE A 215 8.48 -8.08 15.63
N TRP A 216 7.56 -7.90 14.67
CA TRP A 216 7.90 -7.52 13.30
C TRP A 216 7.73 -6.02 13.04
N LEU A 217 6.88 -5.31 13.80
CA LEU A 217 6.70 -3.87 13.64
C LEU A 217 7.88 -3.08 14.25
N ASN A 218 8.31 -3.46 15.47
CA ASN A 218 9.26 -2.64 16.23
C ASN A 218 10.72 -2.79 15.77
N ASP A 219 11.02 -3.78 14.94
CA ASP A 219 12.32 -3.91 14.30
C ASP A 219 12.26 -3.36 12.87
N PRO A 220 12.97 -2.27 12.54
CA PRO A 220 12.85 -1.61 11.24
C PRO A 220 13.18 -2.50 10.04
N ASP A 221 14.15 -3.41 10.17
CA ASP A 221 14.55 -4.28 9.05
C ASP A 221 13.45 -5.30 8.74
N THR A 222 12.88 -5.94 9.76
CA THR A 222 11.77 -6.88 9.59
C THR A 222 10.48 -6.18 9.15
N ARG A 223 10.21 -4.96 9.62
CA ARG A 223 9.06 -4.15 9.19
C ARG A 223 9.15 -3.76 7.72
N SER A 224 10.29 -3.25 7.26
CA SER A 224 10.47 -2.91 5.84
C SER A 224 10.43 -4.16 4.96
N ALA A 225 11.01 -5.28 5.42
CA ALA A 225 10.93 -6.56 4.71
C ALA A 225 9.48 -7.08 4.60
N ALA A 226 8.68 -6.91 5.65
CA ALA A 226 7.25 -7.24 5.64
C ALA A 226 6.48 -6.38 4.62
N ALA A 227 6.72 -5.07 4.57
CA ALA A 227 6.07 -4.17 3.60
C ALA A 227 6.33 -4.62 2.16
N VAL A 228 7.59 -4.96 1.88
CA VAL A 228 8.04 -5.46 0.59
C VAL A 228 7.45 -6.82 0.25
N GLU A 229 7.45 -7.77 1.19
CA GLU A 229 6.88 -9.11 1.00
C GLU A 229 5.39 -9.04 0.68
N ILE A 230 4.65 -8.21 1.43
CA ILE A 230 3.23 -7.96 1.22
C ILE A 230 2.97 -7.33 -0.14
N ALA A 231 3.73 -6.30 -0.53
CA ALA A 231 3.59 -5.69 -1.86
C ALA A 231 3.85 -6.70 -2.99
N GLY A 232 4.87 -7.56 -2.84
CA GLY A 232 5.15 -8.64 -3.77
C GLY A 232 4.00 -9.64 -3.88
N TRP A 233 3.34 -9.98 -2.77
CA TRP A 233 2.15 -10.82 -2.79
C TRP A 233 0.97 -10.19 -3.52
N ILE A 234 0.75 -8.87 -3.35
CA ILE A 234 -0.33 -8.15 -4.02
C ILE A 234 -0.10 -8.11 -5.54
N ASP A 235 1.13 -7.82 -5.98
CA ASP A 235 1.52 -7.86 -7.40
C ASP A 235 1.36 -9.28 -7.98
N ASP A 236 1.87 -10.30 -7.28
CA ASP A 236 1.71 -11.69 -7.68
C ASP A 236 0.23 -12.09 -7.76
N LEU A 237 -0.62 -11.63 -6.86
CA LEU A 237 -2.05 -11.92 -6.94
C LEU A 237 -2.72 -11.20 -8.12
N GLY A 238 -2.13 -10.10 -8.60
CA GLY A 238 -2.78 -9.15 -9.50
C GLY A 238 -3.98 -8.49 -8.82
N ALA A 239 -3.90 -8.28 -7.51
CA ALA A 239 -4.95 -7.66 -6.73
C ALA A 239 -4.93 -6.13 -6.87
N ASP A 240 -6.06 -5.49 -6.60
CA ASP A 240 -6.28 -4.06 -6.83
C ASP A 240 -5.97 -3.20 -5.59
N GLY A 241 -5.36 -3.80 -4.57
CA GLY A 241 -5.06 -3.15 -3.30
C GLY A 241 -4.95 -4.15 -2.15
N ILE A 242 -4.91 -3.63 -0.92
CA ILE A 242 -4.80 -4.41 0.31
C ILE A 242 -5.60 -3.76 1.43
N ASN A 243 -6.18 -4.60 2.29
CA ASN A 243 -6.79 -4.18 3.54
C ASN A 243 -5.93 -4.60 4.74
N LEU A 244 -5.44 -3.63 5.51
CA LEU A 244 -4.64 -3.85 6.70
C LEU A 244 -5.55 -4.00 7.92
N ASP A 245 -5.78 -5.25 8.32
CA ASP A 245 -6.49 -5.66 9.52
C ASP A 245 -5.49 -5.99 10.65
N ILE A 246 -4.57 -5.06 10.89
CA ILE A 246 -3.56 -5.18 11.94
C ILE A 246 -4.17 -4.62 13.22
N GLU A 247 -4.88 -5.48 13.92
CA GLU A 247 -5.53 -5.14 15.17
C GLU A 247 -4.63 -5.43 16.38
N GLY A 248 -4.84 -4.71 17.47
CA GLY A 248 -4.15 -5.04 18.71
C GLY A 248 -2.67 -4.70 18.68
N TYR A 249 -2.32 -3.43 18.89
CA TYR A 249 -0.95 -2.98 19.09
C TYR A 249 -0.91 -2.00 20.25
N ARG A 250 0.16 -2.09 21.06
CA ARG A 250 0.35 -1.23 22.23
C ARG A 250 0.83 0.15 21.81
N GLU A 251 0.74 1.12 22.73
CA GLU A 251 1.16 2.50 22.49
C GLU A 251 2.63 2.59 22.02
N ASP A 252 3.50 1.71 22.53
CA ASP A 252 4.91 1.62 22.14
C ASP A 252 5.14 1.04 20.74
N THR A 253 4.11 0.44 20.13
CA THR A 253 4.14 -0.17 18.78
C THR A 253 3.36 0.67 17.77
N ALA A 254 2.58 1.66 18.23
CA ALA A 254 1.71 2.46 17.37
C ALA A 254 2.47 3.28 16.33
N ASP A 255 3.58 3.89 16.71
CA ASP A 255 4.43 4.65 15.77
C ASP A 255 5.07 3.70 14.74
N SER A 256 5.47 2.50 15.17
CA SER A 256 6.00 1.47 14.27
C SER A 256 4.95 0.99 13.26
N PHE A 257 3.68 0.90 13.64
CA PHE A 257 2.60 0.60 12.68
C PHE A 257 2.40 1.73 11.67
N VAL A 258 2.45 2.99 12.09
CA VAL A 258 2.41 4.13 11.15
C VAL A 258 3.59 4.06 10.18
N SER A 259 4.80 3.80 10.68
CA SER A 259 5.96 3.59 9.82
C SER A 259 5.70 2.45 8.84
N PHE A 260 5.16 1.32 9.27
CA PHE A 260 4.85 0.22 8.35
C PHE A 260 3.90 0.65 7.22
N VAL A 261 2.86 1.44 7.51
CA VAL A 261 1.96 1.96 6.48
C VAL A 261 2.68 2.96 5.57
N GLU A 262 3.52 3.84 6.12
CA GLU A 262 4.37 4.77 5.34
C GLU A 262 5.34 4.02 4.41
N GLU A 263 5.82 2.85 4.85
CA GLU A 263 6.72 1.98 4.10
C GLU A 263 5.99 1.20 3.01
N LEU A 264 4.78 0.69 3.29
CA LEU A 264 4.00 -0.16 2.39
C LEU A 264 3.25 0.62 1.31
N THR A 265 2.61 1.73 1.66
CA THR A 265 1.71 2.46 0.74
C THR A 265 2.35 2.78 -0.60
N PRO A 266 3.58 3.36 -0.67
CA PRO A 266 4.20 3.67 -1.96
C PRO A 266 4.45 2.43 -2.83
N LEU A 267 4.69 1.28 -2.21
CA LEU A 267 4.94 0.01 -2.91
C LEU A 267 3.65 -0.52 -3.55
N ILE A 268 2.53 -0.43 -2.82
CA ILE A 268 1.21 -0.79 -3.33
C ILE A 268 0.76 0.18 -4.44
N HIS A 269 0.98 1.49 -4.24
CA HIS A 269 0.68 2.53 -5.23
C HIS A 269 1.50 2.37 -6.52
N ALA A 270 2.76 1.94 -6.44
CA ALA A 270 3.59 1.65 -7.60
C ALA A 270 3.03 0.49 -8.46
N GLY A 271 2.35 -0.47 -7.83
CA GLY A 271 1.57 -1.52 -8.50
C GLY A 271 0.19 -1.05 -8.99
N GLY A 272 -0.21 0.19 -8.65
CA GLY A 272 -1.50 0.78 -8.97
C GLY A 272 -2.67 0.25 -8.14
N GLY A 273 -2.40 -0.26 -6.94
CA GLY A 273 -3.42 -0.69 -5.99
C GLY A 273 -3.69 0.33 -4.87
N ASP A 274 -4.76 0.11 -4.11
CA ASP A 274 -5.18 0.95 -2.97
C ASP A 274 -4.76 0.35 -1.63
N VAL A 275 -4.57 1.19 -0.60
CA VAL A 275 -4.36 0.74 0.79
C VAL A 275 -5.53 1.18 1.67
N SER A 276 -6.21 0.22 2.30
CA SER A 276 -7.17 0.48 3.37
C SER A 276 -6.65 0.00 4.72
N VAL A 277 -7.01 0.70 5.79
CA VAL A 277 -6.62 0.36 7.17
C VAL A 277 -7.86 0.24 8.03
N ASP A 278 -8.04 -0.92 8.66
CA ASP A 278 -9.11 -1.15 9.63
C ASP A 278 -8.76 -0.43 10.93
N ILE A 279 -9.68 0.39 11.44
CA ILE A 279 -9.49 1.16 12.66
C ILE A 279 -10.59 0.89 13.68
N ILE A 280 -10.17 0.76 14.92
CA ILE A 280 -11.06 0.50 16.06
C ILE A 280 -11.86 1.77 16.38
N PRO A 281 -13.15 1.65 16.75
CA PRO A 281 -13.95 2.75 17.29
C PRO A 281 -13.27 3.49 18.45
N ARG A 282 -13.43 4.81 18.48
CA ARG A 282 -13.04 5.66 19.62
C ARG A 282 -13.89 6.92 19.71
N THR A 283 -14.13 7.34 20.94
CA THR A 283 -14.70 8.66 21.30
C THR A 283 -13.80 9.37 22.31
N ASP A 284 -14.10 10.63 22.66
CA ASP A 284 -13.34 11.36 23.68
C ASP A 284 -13.47 10.72 25.08
N ASP A 285 -14.62 10.10 25.35
CA ASP A 285 -14.94 9.41 26.61
C ASP A 285 -14.66 7.89 26.52
N TRP A 286 -13.80 7.45 25.60
CA TRP A 286 -13.54 6.02 25.38
C TRP A 286 -12.93 5.36 26.61
N VAL A 287 -13.58 4.28 27.08
CA VAL A 287 -13.10 3.46 28.18
C VAL A 287 -12.71 2.09 27.65
N VAL A 288 -11.44 1.75 27.83
CA VAL A 288 -10.96 0.39 27.60
C VAL A 288 -11.59 -0.51 28.66
N THR A 289 -12.13 -1.63 28.24
CA THR A 289 -12.55 -2.69 29.15
C THR A 289 -12.37 -4.03 28.41
N PRO A 290 -11.96 -5.10 29.09
CA PRO A 290 -11.18 -5.05 30.31
C PRO A 290 -9.81 -4.40 30.03
N ASP A 291 -9.16 -3.80 31.03
CA ASP A 291 -7.93 -3.02 30.84
C ASP A 291 -6.78 -3.83 30.22
N GLU A 292 -6.78 -5.14 30.43
CA GLU A 292 -5.83 -6.09 29.86
C GLU A 292 -5.91 -6.16 28.33
N LEU A 293 -7.04 -5.76 27.73
CA LEU A 293 -7.26 -5.67 26.28
C LEU A 293 -7.04 -4.25 25.74
N SER A 294 -6.33 -3.40 26.48
CA SER A 294 -5.97 -2.03 26.07
C SER A 294 -5.28 -1.94 24.72
N PHE A 295 -4.49 -2.93 24.34
CA PHE A 295 -3.83 -3.00 23.04
C PHE A 295 -4.80 -2.96 21.84
N TRP A 296 -6.07 -3.32 22.02
CA TRP A 296 -7.09 -3.15 20.98
C TRP A 296 -7.55 -1.70 20.80
N SER A 297 -7.15 -0.76 21.65
CA SER A 297 -7.87 0.52 21.75
C SER A 297 -7.04 1.73 22.17
N THR A 298 -5.79 1.56 22.62
CA THR A 298 -5.06 2.65 23.28
C THR A 298 -4.42 3.66 22.34
N ALA A 299 -4.06 3.31 21.11
CA ALA A 299 -3.08 4.10 20.36
C ALA A 299 -3.33 4.37 18.86
N PRO A 300 -4.55 4.65 18.35
CA PRO A 300 -4.70 4.77 16.90
C PRO A 300 -4.23 6.17 16.47
N ARG A 301 -3.10 6.21 15.77
CA ARG A 301 -2.50 7.37 15.09
C ARG A 301 -3.34 7.76 13.86
N ARG A 302 -4.60 8.12 14.10
CA ARG A 302 -5.63 8.27 13.06
C ARG A 302 -5.27 9.29 11.99
N ARG A 303 -4.66 10.41 12.40
CA ARG A 303 -4.29 11.46 11.45
C ARG A 303 -3.16 10.98 10.55
N GLU A 304 -2.13 10.39 11.16
CA GLU A 304 -0.98 9.87 10.45
C GLU A 304 -1.39 8.73 9.51
N LEU A 305 -2.27 7.83 9.95
CA LEU A 305 -2.82 6.77 9.10
C LEU A 305 -3.72 7.33 7.98
N ALA A 306 -4.52 8.36 8.24
CA ALA A 306 -5.34 9.01 7.22
C ALA A 306 -4.48 9.68 6.13
N ASP A 307 -3.35 10.27 6.52
CA ASP A 307 -2.42 10.90 5.58
C ASP A 307 -1.68 9.87 4.69
N LEU A 308 -1.67 8.58 5.09
CA LEU A 308 -0.89 7.52 4.46
C LEU A 308 -1.74 6.44 3.76
N ALA A 309 -2.99 6.23 4.16
CA ALA A 309 -3.88 5.24 3.56
C ALA A 309 -4.89 5.91 2.61
N ASP A 310 -5.37 5.19 1.61
CA ASP A 310 -6.45 5.68 0.73
C ASP A 310 -7.80 5.63 1.44
N TYR A 311 -8.00 4.63 2.31
CA TYR A 311 -9.22 4.48 3.09
C TYR A 311 -8.95 4.09 4.54
N LEU A 312 -9.61 4.76 5.47
CA LEU A 312 -9.77 4.27 6.84
C LEU A 312 -11.12 3.58 6.97
N VAL A 313 -11.09 2.30 7.33
CA VAL A 313 -12.31 1.51 7.54
C VAL A 313 -12.64 1.49 9.03
N LEU A 314 -13.62 2.30 9.41
CA LEU A 314 -14.09 2.36 10.79
C LEU A 314 -14.89 1.10 11.10
N MET A 315 -14.35 0.23 11.94
CA MET A 315 -15.03 -0.98 12.42
C MET A 315 -16.13 -0.65 13.43
N ALA A 316 -17.18 0.06 12.99
CA ALA A 316 -18.28 0.58 13.82
C ALA A 316 -19.25 -0.50 14.29
N TYR A 317 -18.74 -1.55 14.92
CA TYR A 317 -19.47 -2.65 15.52
C TYR A 317 -18.75 -3.16 16.77
N ASP A 318 -19.38 -4.12 17.45
CA ASP A 318 -18.93 -4.65 18.73
C ASP A 318 -18.86 -3.61 19.87
N GLU A 319 -19.76 -2.63 19.85
CA GLU A 319 -20.07 -1.74 20.98
C GLU A 319 -20.33 -2.57 22.24
N HIS A 320 -21.19 -3.57 22.11
CA HIS A 320 -21.41 -4.62 23.10
C HIS A 320 -20.92 -5.97 22.55
N ASN A 321 -19.94 -6.54 23.24
CA ASN A 321 -19.37 -7.86 22.94
C ASN A 321 -19.27 -8.71 24.21
N ARG A 322 -18.65 -9.90 24.14
CA ARG A 322 -18.53 -10.84 25.29
C ARG A 322 -17.83 -10.27 26.53
N PHE A 323 -17.15 -9.12 26.40
CA PHE A 323 -16.44 -8.43 27.47
C PHE A 323 -17.15 -7.16 27.95
N ARG A 324 -18.39 -6.92 27.53
CA ARG A 324 -19.24 -5.79 27.94
C ARG A 324 -20.58 -6.32 28.43
N PRO A 325 -21.33 -5.54 29.23
CA PRO A 325 -22.73 -5.83 29.51
C PRO A 325 -23.53 -6.01 28.22
N ASP A 326 -24.62 -6.75 28.28
CA ASP A 326 -25.50 -6.99 27.15
C ASP A 326 -26.01 -5.68 26.52
N GLY A 327 -26.09 -5.65 25.19
CA GLY A 327 -26.58 -4.49 24.47
C GLY A 327 -26.53 -4.63 22.94
N PRO A 328 -26.79 -3.54 22.21
CA PRO A 328 -26.72 -3.52 20.76
C PRO A 328 -25.29 -3.76 20.25
N VAL A 329 -25.13 -4.42 19.10
CA VAL A 329 -23.80 -4.59 18.48
C VAL A 329 -23.27 -3.25 17.94
N ALA A 330 -24.15 -2.39 17.44
CA ALA A 330 -23.81 -1.06 16.93
C ALA A 330 -25.04 -0.13 17.05
N SER A 331 -25.20 0.57 18.18
CA SER A 331 -26.28 1.54 18.32
C SER A 331 -26.06 2.75 17.40
N PRO A 332 -27.11 3.32 16.77
CA PRO A 332 -26.93 4.44 15.84
C PRO A 332 -26.20 5.65 16.44
N GLN A 333 -26.48 5.96 17.72
CA GLN A 333 -25.83 7.06 18.42
C GLN A 333 -24.33 6.81 18.61
N TRP A 334 -23.97 5.59 19.05
CA TRP A 334 -22.56 5.23 19.22
C TRP A 334 -21.81 5.24 17.88
N VAL A 335 -22.42 4.74 16.80
CA VAL A 335 -21.82 4.83 15.45
C VAL A 335 -21.60 6.29 15.04
N GLU A 336 -22.60 7.16 15.25
CA GLU A 336 -22.50 8.59 14.92
C GLU A 336 -21.39 9.29 15.72
N ASP A 337 -21.25 8.99 17.01
CA ASP A 337 -20.23 9.60 17.86
C ASP A 337 -18.80 9.17 17.48
N ASN A 338 -18.62 7.90 17.10
CA ASN A 338 -17.35 7.40 16.57
C ASN A 338 -17.00 8.04 15.22
N LEU A 339 -17.98 8.21 14.34
CA LEU A 339 -17.78 8.88 13.06
C LEU A 339 -17.42 10.36 13.25
N ARG A 340 -18.15 11.07 14.11
CA ARG A 340 -17.85 12.48 14.48
C ARG A 340 -16.46 12.63 15.08
N TYR A 341 -16.01 11.64 15.84
CA TYR A 341 -14.65 11.61 16.36
C TYR A 341 -13.62 11.49 15.23
N LEU A 342 -13.82 10.53 14.31
CA LEU A 342 -12.89 10.21 13.24
C LEU A 342 -12.72 11.34 12.21
N VAL A 343 -13.80 12.00 11.81
CA VAL A 343 -13.75 13.12 10.83
C VAL A 343 -12.98 14.35 11.31
N ARG A 344 -12.51 14.36 12.57
CA ARG A 344 -11.56 15.37 13.08
C ARG A 344 -10.11 15.09 12.64
N PHE A 345 -9.85 13.90 12.08
CA PHE A 345 -8.52 13.40 11.74
C PHE A 345 -8.38 12.99 10.27
N ALA A 346 -9.48 12.62 9.60
CA ALA A 346 -9.48 12.13 8.22
C ALA A 346 -10.55 12.84 7.37
N ASP A 347 -10.35 12.89 6.05
CA ASP A 347 -11.37 13.38 5.13
C ASP A 347 -12.57 12.41 5.12
N PRO A 348 -13.82 12.90 5.24
CA PRO A 348 -15.01 12.06 5.12
C PRO A 348 -15.08 11.18 3.85
N HIS A 349 -14.44 11.60 2.75
CA HIS A 349 -14.37 10.83 1.51
C HIS A 349 -13.40 9.63 1.56
N GLU A 350 -12.51 9.61 2.55
CA GLU A 350 -11.53 8.54 2.79
C GLU A 350 -12.03 7.57 3.88
N ILE A 351 -13.25 7.73 4.38
CA ILE A 351 -13.79 6.90 5.47
C ILE A 351 -14.82 5.89 4.93
N VAL A 352 -14.59 4.61 5.23
CA VAL A 352 -15.57 3.53 5.04
C VAL A 352 -16.15 3.13 6.39
N ILE A 353 -17.47 3.08 6.52
CA ILE A 353 -18.14 2.69 7.78
C ILE A 353 -18.45 1.20 7.73
N GLY A 354 -17.82 0.42 8.61
CA GLY A 354 -18.08 -0.99 8.81
C GLY A 354 -19.44 -1.24 9.47
N LEU A 355 -20.17 -2.23 8.96
CA LEU A 355 -21.48 -2.63 9.47
C LEU A 355 -21.46 -4.12 9.84
N ASN A 356 -22.04 -4.47 11.00
CA ASN A 356 -22.17 -5.87 11.40
C ASN A 356 -23.30 -6.58 10.65
N PHE A 357 -22.97 -7.73 10.04
CA PHE A 357 -23.95 -8.66 9.46
C PHE A 357 -24.25 -9.84 10.39
N TYR A 358 -23.93 -9.69 11.67
CA TYR A 358 -24.17 -10.64 12.74
C TYR A 358 -24.88 -9.97 13.92
N GLY A 359 -25.51 -10.79 14.76
CA GLY A 359 -26.04 -10.40 16.06
C GLY A 359 -25.40 -11.22 17.17
N ARG A 360 -25.60 -10.80 18.42
CA ARG A 360 -25.19 -11.54 19.61
C ARG A 360 -26.44 -12.05 20.34
N VAL A 361 -26.34 -13.27 20.85
CA VAL A 361 -27.31 -13.85 21.76
C VAL A 361 -26.66 -13.82 23.14
N TRP A 362 -27.31 -13.13 24.07
CA TRP A 362 -26.83 -13.00 25.44
C TRP A 362 -27.42 -14.12 26.29
N ASP A 363 -26.58 -14.79 27.06
CA ASP A 363 -27.02 -15.80 28.02
C ASP A 363 -27.36 -15.07 29.32
N PRO A 364 -28.64 -15.06 29.76
CA PRO A 364 -29.05 -14.36 30.97
C PRO A 364 -28.56 -15.04 32.27
N ASP A 365 -27.94 -16.22 32.18
CA ASP A 365 -27.67 -17.13 33.31
C ASP A 365 -26.18 -17.32 33.66
#